data_AF-A0AAU8HSP1-F1
#
_entry.id   AF-A0AAU8HSP1-F1
#
_cell.length_a   1.000
_cell.length_b   1.000
_cell.length_c   1.000
_cell.angle_alpha   90.00
_cell.angle_beta   90.00
_cell.angle_gamma   90.00
#
_symmetry.space_group_name_H-M   'P 1'
#
loop_
_entity.id
_entity.type
_entity.pdbx_description
1 polymer ?
#
loop_
_entity_poly.entity_id
_entity_poly.type
_entity_poly.pdbx_seq_one_letter_code
_entity_poly.pdbx_strand_id
1 'polypeptide(L)'
;MDEKEKIKNIASKDPLEQALLKGQGISGLKADEKRVFLGQYRERVIIALSTDQVEHPGTYPEVNEAIKHPRASKLILNRHADLDKASEYIELARKESIEFTTISSMQKDTHIGLIVAADNAVDIEDVFVEDLGDRFKKAGLDPKLLNFIGHKVCRKCYNKIKEKTPDLLHLFEQSTFLDKITGSEKCC
;
A
#
# COMPACT_ATOMS: atom_id res chain seq x y z
N MET A 1 18.33 0.68 -10.03
CA MET A 1 17.18 0.61 -10.96
C MET A 1 16.13 -0.20 -10.23
N ASP A 2 15.22 0.50 -9.55
CA ASP A 2 14.28 -0.08 -8.60
C ASP A 2 13.28 -1.00 -9.30
N GLU A 3 12.98 -2.14 -8.71
CA GLU A 3 12.04 -3.13 -9.24
C GLU A 3 10.64 -2.51 -9.49
N LYS A 4 10.28 -1.49 -8.71
CA LYS A 4 9.10 -0.64 -8.89
C LYS A 4 9.10 0.10 -10.24
N GLU A 5 10.25 0.61 -10.70
CA GLU A 5 10.37 1.23 -12.03
C GLU A 5 10.26 0.20 -13.16
N LYS A 6 10.74 -1.03 -12.94
CA LYS A 6 10.56 -2.12 -13.90
C LYS A 6 9.08 -2.51 -14.03
N ILE A 7 8.36 -2.61 -12.91
CA ILE A 7 6.93 -2.94 -12.91
C ILE A 7 6.10 -1.79 -13.53
N LYS A 8 6.42 -0.52 -13.23
CA LYS A 8 5.78 0.65 -13.87
C LYS A 8 6.02 0.72 -15.39
N ASN A 9 7.25 0.45 -15.85
CA ASN A 9 7.57 0.44 -17.28
C ASN A 9 6.97 -0.76 -18.03
N ILE A 10 6.69 -1.88 -17.34
CA ILE A 10 5.94 -3.01 -17.90
C ILE A 10 4.44 -2.67 -17.98
N ALA A 11 3.89 -1.89 -17.06
CA ALA A 11 2.46 -1.56 -17.09
C ALA A 11 2.05 -0.54 -18.18
N SER A 12 3.00 0.18 -18.79
CA SER A 12 2.73 1.37 -19.64
C SER A 12 2.91 1.17 -21.15
N LYS A 13 3.33 -0.01 -21.62
CA LYS A 13 3.51 -0.31 -23.07
C LYS A 13 2.33 -1.12 -23.63
N ASP A 14 2.10 -1.05 -24.95
CA ASP A 14 1.09 -1.89 -25.62
C ASP A 14 1.38 -3.39 -25.37
N PRO A 15 0.38 -4.22 -25.00
CA PRO A 15 0.57 -5.64 -24.72
C PRO A 15 1.27 -6.41 -25.86
N LEU A 16 1.06 -6.01 -27.11
CA LEU A 16 1.70 -6.63 -28.26
C LEU A 16 3.19 -6.30 -28.33
N GLU A 17 3.58 -5.04 -28.10
CA GLU A 17 4.99 -4.64 -28.06
C GLU A 17 5.73 -5.33 -26.91
N GLN A 18 5.09 -5.44 -25.75
CA GLN A 18 5.66 -6.15 -24.60
C GLN A 18 5.86 -7.64 -24.89
N ALA A 19 4.92 -8.26 -25.58
CA ALA A 19 4.95 -9.66 -25.96
C ALA A 19 6.15 -9.93 -26.88
N LEU A 20 6.34 -9.06 -27.88
CA LEU A 20 7.48 -9.09 -28.79
C LEU A 20 8.81 -8.91 -28.04
N LEU A 21 8.92 -7.91 -27.18
CA LEU A 21 10.14 -7.63 -26.41
C LEU A 21 10.54 -8.78 -25.48
N LYS A 22 9.56 -9.41 -24.82
CA LYS A 22 9.80 -10.53 -23.91
C LYS A 22 9.84 -11.89 -24.62
N GLY A 23 9.65 -11.94 -25.94
CA GLY A 23 9.63 -13.19 -26.71
C GLY A 23 8.52 -14.16 -26.30
N GLN A 24 7.43 -13.67 -25.73
CA GLN A 24 6.30 -14.46 -25.24
C GLN A 24 4.97 -13.96 -25.81
N GLY A 25 4.01 -14.84 -26.05
CA GLY A 25 2.68 -14.44 -26.53
C GLY A 25 1.88 -13.63 -25.49
N ILE A 26 0.79 -13.00 -25.94
CA ILE A 26 -0.13 -12.21 -25.09
C ILE A 26 -0.65 -13.02 -23.90
N SER A 27 -0.93 -14.32 -24.10
CA SER A 27 -1.35 -15.22 -23.03
C SER A 27 -0.29 -15.39 -21.94
N GLY A 28 1.00 -15.35 -22.31
CA GLY A 28 2.12 -15.36 -21.37
C GLY A 28 2.12 -14.11 -20.50
N LEU A 29 2.00 -12.92 -21.10
CA LEU A 29 1.92 -11.66 -20.36
C LEU A 29 0.75 -11.63 -19.37
N LYS A 30 -0.42 -12.10 -19.80
CA LYS A 30 -1.61 -12.21 -18.93
C LYS A 30 -1.40 -13.18 -17.78
N ALA A 31 -0.65 -14.26 -17.99
CA ALA A 31 -0.24 -15.13 -16.91
C ALA A 31 0.77 -14.44 -15.98
N ASP A 32 1.72 -13.65 -16.51
CA ASP A 32 2.69 -12.88 -15.73
C ASP A 32 1.99 -11.87 -14.81
N GLU A 33 1.03 -11.11 -15.35
CA GLU A 33 0.22 -10.16 -14.58
C GLU A 33 -0.47 -10.85 -13.40
N LYS A 34 -1.14 -11.98 -13.66
CA LYS A 34 -1.81 -12.75 -12.61
C LYS A 34 -0.85 -13.29 -11.56
N ARG A 35 0.40 -13.62 -11.93
CA ARG A 35 1.41 -14.02 -10.95
C ARG A 35 1.83 -12.87 -10.05
N VAL A 36 1.96 -11.66 -10.61
CA VAL A 36 2.36 -10.45 -9.85
C VAL A 36 1.21 -9.93 -8.98
N PHE A 37 0.00 -9.76 -9.55
CA PHE A 37 -1.15 -9.13 -8.92
C PHE A 37 -2.11 -10.13 -8.26
N LEU A 38 -1.57 -11.11 -7.54
CA LEU A 38 -2.34 -12.02 -6.69
C LEU A 38 -3.55 -12.64 -7.42
N GLY A 39 -3.33 -13.14 -8.64
CA GLY A 39 -4.35 -13.79 -9.47
C GLY A 39 -5.25 -12.85 -10.28
N GLN A 40 -5.07 -11.53 -10.18
CA GLN A 40 -5.85 -10.54 -10.92
C GLN A 40 -5.13 -10.03 -12.17
N TYR A 41 -5.90 -9.58 -13.15
CA TYR A 41 -5.36 -8.83 -14.29
C TYR A 41 -5.06 -7.39 -13.87
N ARG A 42 -4.03 -6.80 -14.48
CA ARG A 42 -3.59 -5.44 -14.15
C ARG A 42 -4.73 -4.41 -14.30
N GLU A 43 -5.54 -4.54 -15.33
CA GLU A 43 -6.69 -3.67 -15.63
C GLU A 43 -7.76 -3.62 -14.51
N ARG A 44 -7.79 -4.61 -13.61
CA ARG A 44 -8.78 -4.73 -12.52
C ARG A 44 -8.28 -4.21 -11.18
N VAL A 45 -6.98 -3.98 -11.06
CA VAL A 45 -6.36 -3.52 -9.80
C VAL A 45 -6.64 -2.05 -9.63
N ILE A 46 -7.20 -1.69 -8.47
CA ILE A 46 -7.44 -0.30 -8.08
C ILE A 46 -6.22 0.22 -7.33
N ILE A 47 -5.70 -0.57 -6.38
CA ILE A 47 -4.51 -0.23 -5.63
C ILE A 47 -3.75 -1.49 -5.20
N ALA A 48 -2.44 -1.34 -5.01
CA ALA A 48 -1.52 -2.38 -4.58
C ALA A 48 -0.50 -1.83 -3.57
N LEU A 49 -0.25 -2.61 -2.51
CA LEU A 49 0.80 -2.39 -1.53
C LEU A 49 1.85 -3.51 -1.61
N SER A 50 3.12 -3.17 -1.38
CA SER A 50 4.14 -4.19 -1.11
C SER A 50 3.93 -4.84 0.24
N THR A 51 4.55 -6.01 0.47
CA THR A 51 4.56 -6.68 1.77
C THR A 51 5.08 -5.75 2.86
N ASP A 52 6.20 -5.08 2.63
CA ASP A 52 6.76 -4.10 3.57
C ASP A 52 5.77 -2.96 3.89
N GLN A 53 4.99 -2.51 2.91
CA GLN A 53 3.97 -1.49 3.13
C GLN A 53 2.81 -2.01 4.00
N VAL A 54 2.42 -3.28 3.84
CA VAL A 54 1.40 -3.92 4.69
C VAL A 54 1.87 -4.08 6.14
N GLU A 55 3.17 -4.28 6.36
CA GLU A 55 3.74 -4.44 7.71
C GLU A 55 3.86 -3.14 8.52
N HIS A 56 3.74 -1.98 7.85
CA HIS A 56 3.73 -0.70 8.54
C HIS A 56 2.49 -0.59 9.45
N PRO A 57 2.64 -0.09 10.69
CA PRO A 57 1.46 0.10 11.55
C PRO A 57 0.52 1.17 10.98
N GLY A 58 -0.77 0.97 11.15
CA GLY A 58 -1.81 1.83 10.59
C GLY A 58 -2.12 1.53 9.12
N THR A 59 -2.91 2.41 8.50
CA THR A 59 -3.40 2.22 7.12
C THR A 59 -2.99 3.36 6.19
N TYR A 60 -2.76 3.06 4.90
CA TYR A 60 -2.61 4.07 3.86
C TYR A 60 -3.98 4.67 3.49
N PRO A 61 -4.16 6.01 3.53
CA PRO A 61 -5.40 6.66 3.12
C PRO A 61 -5.88 6.27 1.73
N GLU A 62 -4.94 6.07 0.80
CA GLU A 62 -5.23 5.68 -0.58
C GLU A 62 -5.91 4.31 -0.66
N VAL A 63 -5.60 3.39 0.27
CA VAL A 63 -6.28 2.09 0.34
C VAL A 63 -7.69 2.24 0.89
N ASN A 64 -7.90 3.11 1.87
CA ASN A 64 -9.24 3.41 2.37
C ASN A 64 -10.14 3.97 1.25
N GLU A 65 -9.59 4.89 0.43
CA GLU A 65 -10.32 5.43 -0.73
C GLU A 65 -10.51 4.39 -1.84
N ALA A 66 -9.52 3.51 -2.06
CA ALA A 66 -9.66 2.39 -2.99
C ALA A 66 -10.75 1.40 -2.57
N ILE A 67 -10.89 1.12 -1.27
CA ILE A 67 -11.96 0.27 -0.73
C ILE A 67 -13.33 0.94 -0.97
N LYS A 68 -13.46 2.25 -0.78
CA LYS A 68 -14.73 2.96 -1.07
C LYS A 68 -15.02 3.15 -2.56
N HIS A 69 -14.10 2.78 -3.44
CA HIS A 69 -14.28 2.97 -4.87
C HIS A 69 -15.52 2.19 -5.35
N PRO A 70 -16.42 2.78 -6.17
CA PRO A 70 -17.69 2.13 -6.55
C PRO A 70 -17.57 0.79 -7.27
N ARG A 71 -16.39 0.50 -7.83
CA ARG A 71 -16.08 -0.77 -8.51
C ARG A 71 -15.26 -1.73 -7.67
N ALA A 72 -14.81 -1.34 -6.48
CA ALA A 72 -14.07 -2.24 -5.60
C ALA A 72 -14.98 -3.39 -5.18
N SER A 73 -14.53 -4.62 -5.38
CA SER A 73 -15.30 -5.83 -5.06
C SER A 73 -14.55 -6.74 -4.10
N LYS A 74 -13.21 -6.74 -4.12
CA LYS A 74 -12.40 -7.59 -3.25
C LYS A 74 -11.11 -6.95 -2.77
N LEU A 75 -10.76 -7.27 -1.53
CA LEU A 75 -9.43 -7.09 -0.96
C LEU A 75 -8.73 -8.45 -0.91
N ILE A 76 -7.56 -8.54 -1.55
CA ILE A 76 -6.77 -9.77 -1.64
C ILE A 76 -5.46 -9.58 -0.90
N LEU A 77 -5.19 -10.46 0.06
CA LEU A 77 -3.90 -10.54 0.74
C LEU A 77 -3.07 -11.70 0.22
N ASN A 78 -1.77 -11.44 0.08
CA ASN A 78 -0.78 -12.49 -0.06
C ASN A 78 -0.65 -13.21 1.28
N ARG A 79 -0.73 -14.55 1.29
CA ARG A 79 -0.56 -15.35 2.52
C ARG A 79 0.77 -15.12 3.24
N HIS A 80 1.79 -14.65 2.52
CA HIS A 80 3.11 -14.34 3.10
C HIS A 80 3.14 -13.01 3.85
N ALA A 81 2.14 -12.13 3.64
CA ALA A 81 1.98 -10.94 4.44
C ALA A 81 1.40 -11.30 5.82
N ASP A 82 1.86 -10.60 6.85
CA ASP A 82 1.37 -10.79 8.21
C ASP A 82 -0.10 -10.33 8.32
N LEU A 83 -1.01 -11.29 8.59
CA LEU A 83 -2.44 -11.02 8.74
C LEU A 83 -2.75 -10.09 9.92
N ASP A 84 -1.96 -10.16 10.99
CA ASP A 84 -2.17 -9.30 12.16
C ASP A 84 -1.86 -7.85 11.80
N LYS A 85 -0.84 -7.62 10.96
CA LYS A 85 -0.51 -6.30 10.41
C LYS A 85 -1.56 -5.81 9.42
N ALA A 86 -2.14 -6.71 8.64
CA ALA A 86 -3.18 -6.36 7.69
C ALA A 86 -4.59 -6.20 8.30
N SER A 87 -4.76 -6.47 9.60
CA SER A 87 -6.06 -6.52 10.28
C SER A 87 -6.92 -5.27 10.07
N GLU A 88 -6.32 -4.07 10.18
CA GLU A 88 -7.04 -2.80 9.97
C GLU A 88 -7.61 -2.69 8.54
N TYR A 89 -6.88 -3.15 7.52
CA TYR A 89 -7.39 -3.16 6.14
C TYR A 89 -8.54 -4.16 5.97
N ILE A 90 -8.46 -5.32 6.62
CA ILE A 90 -9.53 -6.33 6.60
C ILE A 90 -10.79 -5.77 7.24
N GLU A 91 -10.65 -5.03 8.35
CA GLU A 91 -11.77 -4.37 9.01
C GLU A 91 -12.40 -3.28 8.14
N LEU A 92 -11.57 -2.46 7.46
CA LEU A 92 -12.05 -1.47 6.49
C LEU A 92 -12.85 -2.14 5.36
N ALA A 93 -12.33 -3.22 4.78
CA ALA A 93 -13.02 -3.95 3.71
C ALA A 93 -14.36 -4.51 4.19
N ARG A 94 -14.40 -5.12 5.38
CA ARG A 94 -15.65 -5.65 5.97
C ARG A 94 -16.68 -4.55 6.22
N LYS A 95 -16.23 -3.39 6.70
CA LYS A 95 -17.11 -2.25 6.97
C LYS A 95 -17.80 -1.76 5.69
N GLU A 96 -17.07 -1.74 4.58
CA GLU A 96 -17.59 -1.36 3.25
C GLU A 96 -18.18 -2.55 2.47
N SER A 97 -18.39 -3.69 3.14
CA SER A 97 -18.99 -4.91 2.55
C SER A 97 -18.23 -5.47 1.33
N ILE A 98 -16.92 -5.27 1.30
CA ILE A 98 -16.01 -5.82 0.28
C ILE A 98 -15.54 -7.22 0.68
N GLU A 99 -15.49 -8.13 -0.29
CA GLU A 99 -15.02 -9.49 -0.06
C GLU A 99 -13.55 -9.49 0.32
N PHE A 100 -13.18 -10.23 1.35
CA PHE A 100 -11.80 -10.45 1.74
C PHE A 100 -11.37 -11.87 1.39
N THR A 101 -10.22 -12.01 0.72
CA THR A 101 -9.63 -13.32 0.43
C THR A 101 -8.12 -13.34 0.61
N THR A 102 -7.57 -14.52 0.86
CA THR A 102 -6.12 -14.75 0.93
C THR A 102 -5.70 -15.70 -0.17
N ILE A 103 -4.64 -15.35 -0.89
CA ILE A 103 -4.08 -16.20 -1.94
C ILE A 103 -2.68 -16.63 -1.52
N SER A 104 -2.45 -17.94 -1.63
CA SER A 104 -1.10 -18.49 -1.58
C SER A 104 -0.58 -18.54 -3.00
N SER A 105 0.34 -17.66 -3.37
CA SER A 105 1.16 -17.95 -4.54
C SER A 105 2.04 -19.14 -4.18
N MET A 106 2.01 -20.21 -4.99
CA MET A 106 2.99 -21.30 -4.84
C MET A 106 4.40 -20.85 -5.25
N GLN A 107 4.50 -19.69 -5.90
CA GLN A 107 5.70 -19.09 -6.44
C GLN A 107 5.99 -17.80 -5.66
N LYS A 108 7.21 -17.66 -5.14
CA LYS A 108 7.68 -16.52 -4.32
C LYS A 108 7.96 -15.26 -5.17
N ASP A 109 7.20 -15.06 -6.24
CA ASP A 109 7.62 -14.19 -7.34
C ASP A 109 7.06 -12.77 -7.26
N THR A 110 6.35 -12.41 -6.18
CA THR A 110 5.78 -11.07 -6.02
C THR A 110 6.03 -10.51 -4.63
N HIS A 111 6.45 -9.25 -4.60
CA HIS A 111 6.57 -8.43 -3.40
C HIS A 111 5.25 -7.74 -3.02
N ILE A 112 4.16 -7.99 -3.76
CA ILE A 112 2.83 -7.43 -3.44
C ILE A 112 2.24 -8.22 -2.27
N GLY A 113 1.90 -7.48 -1.21
CA GLY A 113 1.28 -8.01 0.01
C GLY A 113 -0.24 -7.88 0.00
N LEU A 114 -0.78 -6.82 -0.61
CA LEU A 114 -2.20 -6.48 -0.59
C LEU A 114 -2.60 -5.83 -1.91
N ILE A 115 -3.76 -6.21 -2.46
CA ILE A 115 -4.43 -5.42 -3.51
C ILE A 115 -5.91 -5.21 -3.20
N VAL A 116 -6.45 -4.09 -3.69
CA VAL A 116 -7.90 -3.89 -3.86
C VAL A 116 -8.20 -3.99 -5.34
N ALA A 117 -9.19 -4.81 -5.71
CA ALA A 117 -9.53 -5.09 -7.09
C ALA A 117 -11.04 -5.02 -7.34
N ALA A 118 -11.36 -4.79 -8.62
CA ALA A 118 -12.71 -4.82 -9.17
C ALA A 118 -13.00 -6.15 -9.89
N ASP A 119 -14.27 -6.42 -10.16
CA ASP A 119 -14.66 -7.58 -11.00
C ASP A 119 -14.46 -7.31 -12.49
N ASN A 120 -14.54 -6.04 -12.88
CA ASN A 120 -14.38 -5.55 -14.25
C ASN A 120 -13.18 -4.58 -14.35
N ALA A 121 -12.76 -4.28 -15.58
CA ALA A 121 -11.68 -3.34 -15.83
C ALA A 121 -11.97 -1.93 -15.28
N VAL A 122 -10.95 -1.32 -14.68
CA VAL A 122 -10.93 0.04 -14.15
C VAL A 122 -9.83 0.90 -14.78
N ASP A 123 -8.82 0.26 -15.39
CA ASP A 123 -7.78 0.90 -16.21
C ASP A 123 -7.03 2.06 -15.52
N ILE A 124 -6.83 1.95 -14.20
CA ILE A 124 -6.04 2.92 -13.42
C ILE A 124 -4.56 2.72 -13.74
N GLU A 125 -3.84 3.74 -14.20
CA GLU A 125 -2.44 3.64 -14.64
C GLU A 125 -1.43 3.48 -13.50
N ASP A 126 -1.59 4.20 -12.39
CA ASP A 126 -0.74 4.09 -11.21
C ASP A 126 -1.52 3.50 -10.04
N VAL A 127 -1.24 2.24 -9.75
CA VAL A 127 -1.89 1.49 -8.67
C VAL A 127 -1.01 1.36 -7.44
N PHE A 128 0.24 1.84 -7.48
CA PHE A 128 1.17 1.67 -6.37
C PHE A 128 1.17 2.88 -5.45
N VAL A 129 1.18 2.62 -4.15
CA VAL A 129 1.29 3.68 -3.15
C VAL A 129 2.74 4.10 -2.97
N GLU A 130 2.98 5.40 -2.87
CA GLU A 130 4.30 5.93 -2.58
C GLU A 130 4.75 5.55 -1.16
N ASP A 131 6.03 5.26 -1.00
CA ASP A 131 6.63 4.95 0.30
C ASP A 131 6.53 6.14 1.27
N LEU A 132 6.18 5.88 2.54
CA LEU A 132 6.06 6.92 3.56
C LEU A 132 7.37 7.70 3.76
N GLY A 133 8.52 7.03 3.65
CA GLY A 133 9.83 7.65 3.74
C GLY A 133 10.05 8.70 2.67
N ASP A 134 9.67 8.38 1.44
CA ASP A 134 9.81 9.30 0.31
C ASP A 134 8.81 10.47 0.40
N ARG A 135 7.59 10.19 0.84
CA ARG A 135 6.59 11.23 1.12
C ARG A 135 7.06 12.20 2.20
N PHE A 136 7.62 11.68 3.30
CA PHE A 136 8.17 12.51 4.38
C PHE A 136 9.33 13.37 3.87
N LYS A 137 10.28 12.80 3.10
CA LYS A 137 11.38 13.57 2.50
C LYS A 137 10.85 14.68 1.59
N LYS A 138 9.89 14.38 0.69
CA LYS A 138 9.28 15.36 -0.22
C LYS A 138 8.57 16.49 0.53
N ALA A 139 7.91 16.18 1.66
CA ALA A 139 7.29 17.16 2.54
C ALA A 139 8.32 17.96 3.39
N GLY A 140 9.61 17.63 3.32
CA GLY A 140 10.65 18.21 4.15
C GLY A 140 10.52 17.85 5.63
N LEU A 141 10.07 16.62 5.92
CA LEU A 141 10.05 16.00 7.24
C LEU A 141 11.22 15.01 7.37
N ASP A 142 11.68 14.81 8.61
CA ASP A 142 12.73 13.84 8.90
C ASP A 142 12.14 12.42 8.85
N PRO A 143 12.68 11.49 8.03
CA PRO A 143 12.23 10.10 7.97
C PRO A 143 12.27 9.36 9.32
N LYS A 144 13.11 9.81 10.27
CA LYS A 144 13.14 9.25 11.63
C LYS A 144 11.79 9.33 12.34
N LEU A 145 10.91 10.25 11.91
CA LEU A 145 9.56 10.35 12.45
C LEU A 145 8.76 9.06 12.24
N LEU A 146 9.04 8.29 11.19
CA LEU A 146 8.35 7.03 10.90
C LEU A 146 8.57 5.97 12.00
N ASN A 147 9.67 6.04 12.75
CA ASN A 147 9.92 5.15 13.88
C ASN A 147 8.94 5.35 15.05
N PHE A 148 8.15 6.42 15.02
CA PHE A 148 7.14 6.73 16.02
C PHE A 148 5.71 6.48 15.54
N ILE A 149 5.52 5.86 14.37
CA ILE A 149 4.20 5.41 13.94
C ILE A 149 3.62 4.45 14.99
N GLY A 150 2.34 4.62 15.35
CA GLY A 150 1.69 3.88 16.44
C GLY A 150 2.19 4.26 17.84
N HIS A 151 2.98 5.33 17.95
CA HIS A 151 3.47 5.87 19.20
C HIS A 151 3.18 7.37 19.33
N LYS A 152 3.32 7.87 20.56
CA LYS A 152 3.17 9.28 20.85
C LYS A 152 4.38 10.08 20.37
N VAL A 153 4.14 11.15 19.63
CA VAL A 153 5.14 12.15 19.22
C VAL A 153 4.93 13.46 19.97
N CYS A 154 6.01 14.22 20.18
CA CYS A 154 5.93 15.50 20.87
C CYS A 154 5.05 16.51 20.12
N ARG A 155 4.43 17.46 20.84
CA ARG A 155 3.55 18.49 20.25
C ARG A 155 4.17 19.23 19.06
N LYS A 156 5.48 19.48 19.08
CA LYS A 156 6.18 20.16 17.97
C LYS A 156 6.21 19.29 16.71
N CYS A 157 6.56 18.02 16.84
CA CYS A 157 6.58 17.07 15.73
C CYS A 157 5.17 16.81 15.20
N TYR A 158 4.19 16.61 16.11
CA TYR A 158 2.79 16.43 15.73
C TYR A 158 2.27 17.60 14.88
N ASN A 159 2.53 18.84 15.31
CA ASN A 159 2.11 20.02 14.55
C ASN A 159 2.79 20.11 13.18
N LYS A 160 4.07 19.76 13.06
CA LYS A 160 4.77 19.72 11.77
C LYS A 160 4.17 18.68 10.83
N ILE A 161 3.84 17.49 11.33
CA ILE A 161 3.19 16.43 10.55
C ILE A 161 1.80 16.91 10.12
N LYS A 162 1.02 17.47 11.05
CA LYS A 162 -0.31 18.01 10.76
C LYS A 162 -0.30 19.09 9.67
N GLU A 163 0.70 19.95 9.65
CA GLU A 163 0.84 21.02 8.67
C GLU A 163 1.29 20.49 7.30
N LYS A 164 2.26 19.57 7.29
CA LYS A 164 2.96 19.14 6.06
C LYS A 164 2.36 17.91 5.38
N THR A 165 1.78 17.00 6.15
CA THR A 165 1.23 15.71 5.71
C THR A 165 -0.02 15.38 6.55
N PRO A 166 -1.11 16.17 6.45
CA PRO A 166 -2.30 16.03 7.30
C PRO A 166 -3.01 14.68 7.13
N ASP A 167 -2.90 14.09 5.96
CA ASP A 167 -3.49 12.80 5.60
C ASP A 167 -2.76 11.60 6.23
N LEU A 168 -1.53 11.79 6.70
CA LEU A 168 -0.75 10.80 7.45
C LEU A 168 -0.83 11.01 8.97
N LEU A 169 -1.61 11.99 9.44
CA LEU A 169 -1.66 12.35 10.85
C LEU A 169 -2.24 11.23 11.72
N HIS A 170 -3.13 10.40 11.19
CA HIS A 170 -3.74 9.27 11.90
C HIS A 170 -2.73 8.18 12.29
N LEU A 171 -1.55 8.15 11.67
CA LEU A 171 -0.48 7.22 12.01
C LEU A 171 0.24 7.59 13.33
N PHE A 172 -0.05 8.77 13.90
CA PHE A 172 0.66 9.33 15.04
C PHE A 172 -0.31 9.77 16.14
N GLU A 173 0.11 9.59 17.40
CA GLU A 173 -0.58 10.15 18.55
C GLU A 173 0.16 11.37 19.09
N GLN A 174 -0.56 12.39 19.56
CA GLN A 174 0.09 13.53 20.21
C GLN A 174 0.39 13.20 21.69
N SER A 175 1.61 13.46 22.14
CA SER A 175 1.94 13.41 23.57
C SER A 175 1.13 14.42 24.39
N THR A 176 0.72 14.01 25.58
CA THR A 176 0.05 14.87 26.57
C THR A 176 1.06 15.48 27.53
N PHE A 177 0.63 16.48 28.32
CA PHE A 177 1.48 17.11 29.33
C PHE A 177 1.97 16.13 30.41
N LEU A 178 1.17 15.11 30.74
CA LEU A 178 1.54 14.07 31.70
C LEU A 178 2.68 13.18 31.18
N ASP A 179 2.71 12.89 29.87
CA ASP A 179 3.77 12.09 29.24
C ASP A 179 5.15 12.76 29.34
N LYS A 180 5.18 14.11 29.43
CA LYS A 180 6.41 14.88 29.63
C LYS A 180 6.95 14.78 31.05
N ILE A 181 6.05 14.66 32.02
CA ILE A 181 6.40 14.61 33.45
C ILE A 181 6.90 13.22 33.83
N THR A 182 6.34 12.17 33.24
CA THR A 182 6.73 10.77 33.52
C THR A 182 7.93 10.30 32.70
N GLY A 183 8.48 11.15 31.82
CA GLY A 183 9.58 10.78 30.92
C GLY A 183 9.20 9.74 29.86
N SER A 184 7.90 9.49 29.64
CA SER A 184 7.41 8.59 28.59
C SER A 184 7.31 9.26 27.22
N GLU A 185 7.53 10.58 27.13
CA GLU A 185 7.68 11.29 25.87
C GLU A 185 8.97 10.84 25.15
N LYS A 186 8.82 10.02 24.11
CA LYS A 186 9.89 9.78 23.14
C LYS A 186 9.93 10.97 22.19
N CYS A 187 10.65 12.01 22.60
CA CYS A 187 10.97 13.13 21.73
C CYS A 187 12.06 12.69 20.74
N CYS A 188 12.01 13.20 19.51
CA CYS A 188 13.12 13.06 18.57
C CYS A 188 14.44 13.57 19.14
#